data_AF-A0A239BE05-F1
#
_entry.id   AF-A0A239BE05-F1
#
_cell.length_a   1.000
_cell.length_b   1.000
_cell.length_c   1.000
_cell.angle_alpha   90.00
_cell.angle_beta   90.00
_cell.angle_gamma   90.00
#
_symmetry.space_group_name_H-M   'P 1'
#
loop_
_entity.id
_entity.type
_entity.pdbx_description
1 polymer ?
#
loop_
_entity_poly.entity_id
_entity_poly.type
_entity_poly.pdbx_seq_one_letter_code
_entity_poly.pdbx_strand_id
1 'polypeptide(L)'
;MQEISIERLHAILESEAVMDVIHDLGRNPAIKPVLADRAHEALQVAAELAENAKKDLSDEALTGIAIAAVRSIDPEQDEYHLHHVLVSWLGPDNVPNNQRFSWEPKGKPGKMNLATPPAFDPNKASMVGDPSAWREGLKNGPNVGRIEAIPDITPERSAELLQTQNTMAVADQAVMDMAPVSEALGRIKAAEFFRHVGDIIVAQTFVDLRNSKRYKDYPIKDAEGNLRRCQNFEEFCQLAFGKSYTRCYELSKNLHLLGPDLYESAERIGFKARDYAALKALPEAEQEIVKTALAAESKEQVLDILQDLAARHQSERAATKKQTEDMKADLDARDKLLADKSERLDKISMELEKLKSLPANKREVLRLEQEQAAAKKLTTAVMEAQAAVNAFLVQLAEIKEAEVSAYTKEHADHTASWFCQQVQYALQENGIQADMAEIMLPEWMRDQAKQSPVDQEGR
;
A
#
# COMPACT_ATOMS: atom_id res chain seq x y z
N MET A 1 10.70 23.93 -36.24
CA MET A 1 9.52 23.10 -36.45
C MET A 1 9.71 22.43 -37.79
N GLN A 2 10.14 21.18 -37.75
CA GLN A 2 10.18 20.35 -38.94
C GLN A 2 8.75 19.89 -39.19
N GLU A 3 8.20 20.28 -40.33
CA GLU A 3 6.95 19.71 -40.84
C GLU A 3 7.09 18.17 -40.82
N ILE A 4 6.11 17.47 -40.24
CA ILE A 4 6.12 16.00 -40.21
C ILE A 4 5.96 15.55 -41.66
N SER A 5 7.07 15.24 -42.32
CA SER A 5 7.05 14.88 -43.74
C SER A 5 6.33 13.55 -43.96
N ILE A 6 5.67 13.41 -45.11
CA ILE A 6 5.03 12.15 -45.52
C ILE A 6 6.04 11.00 -45.50
N GLU A 7 7.30 11.27 -45.87
CA GLU A 7 8.40 10.31 -45.81
C GLU A 7 8.65 9.79 -44.38
N ARG A 8 8.54 10.67 -43.38
CA ARG A 8 8.69 10.29 -41.96
C ARG A 8 7.52 9.42 -41.49
N LEU A 9 6.28 9.71 -41.90
CA LEU A 9 5.12 8.88 -41.57
C LEU A 9 5.21 7.49 -42.22
N HIS A 10 5.66 7.40 -43.47
CA HIS A 10 5.91 6.12 -44.13
C HIS A 10 7.00 5.30 -43.43
N ALA A 11 8.10 5.93 -43.01
CA ALA A 11 9.16 5.25 -42.26
C ALA A 11 8.66 4.68 -40.92
N ILE A 12 7.72 5.35 -40.25
CA ILE A 12 7.09 4.84 -39.01
C ILE A 12 6.16 3.65 -39.31
N LEU A 13 5.39 3.70 -40.39
CA LEU A 13 4.51 2.59 -40.79
C LEU A 13 5.29 1.33 -41.16
N GLU A 14 6.44 1.50 -41.79
CA GLU A 14 7.35 0.41 -42.15
C GLU A 14 8.27 -0.02 -40.99
N SER A 15 8.17 0.61 -39.82
CA SER A 15 8.97 0.23 -38.66
C SER A 15 8.64 -1.19 -38.20
N GLU A 16 9.68 -1.91 -37.76
CA GLU A 16 9.57 -3.29 -37.26
C GLU A 16 8.49 -3.42 -36.18
N ALA A 17 8.42 -2.45 -35.27
CA ALA A 17 7.45 -2.43 -34.18
C ALA A 17 5.97 -2.34 -34.64
N VAL A 18 5.67 -1.58 -35.70
CA VAL A 18 4.30 -1.47 -36.23
C VAL A 18 3.96 -2.70 -37.07
N MET A 19 4.92 -3.16 -37.89
CA MET A 19 4.74 -4.32 -38.75
C MET A 19 4.58 -5.63 -37.97
N ASP A 20 5.29 -5.80 -36.85
CA ASP A 20 5.13 -6.95 -35.95
C ASP A 20 3.72 -7.01 -35.37
N VAL A 21 3.18 -5.87 -34.94
CA VAL A 21 1.81 -5.80 -34.39
C VAL A 21 0.76 -6.08 -35.48
N ILE A 22 0.96 -5.56 -36.69
CA ILE A 22 0.10 -5.87 -37.85
C ILE A 22 0.20 -7.36 -38.21
N HIS A 23 1.39 -7.95 -38.12
CA HIS A 23 1.61 -9.37 -38.40
C HIS A 23 0.94 -10.28 -37.36
N ASP A 24 1.07 -9.93 -36.07
CA ASP A 24 0.50 -10.67 -34.94
C ASP A 24 -1.03 -10.67 -34.94
N LEU A 25 -1.63 -9.52 -35.26
CA LEU A 25 -3.10 -9.37 -35.30
C LEU A 25 -3.68 -9.82 -36.65
N GLY A 26 -2.92 -9.66 -37.73
CA GLY A 26 -3.31 -10.00 -39.11
C GLY A 26 -3.03 -11.45 -39.50
N ARG A 27 -3.44 -12.45 -38.69
CA ARG A 27 -3.31 -13.88 -39.08
C ARG A 27 -4.03 -14.21 -40.39
N ASN A 28 -5.03 -13.40 -40.78
CA ASN A 28 -5.68 -13.46 -42.08
C ASN A 28 -5.02 -12.42 -43.03
N PRO A 29 -4.44 -12.85 -44.18
CA PRO A 29 -3.80 -11.93 -45.12
C PRO A 29 -4.73 -10.85 -45.69
N ALA A 30 -6.06 -11.04 -45.65
CA ALA A 30 -7.04 -10.05 -46.06
C ALA A 30 -7.19 -8.86 -45.09
N ILE A 31 -6.76 -9.01 -43.83
CA ILE A 31 -6.93 -7.99 -42.76
C ILE A 31 -5.69 -7.09 -42.64
N LYS A 32 -4.51 -7.58 -43.02
CA LYS A 32 -3.25 -6.81 -43.00
C LYS A 32 -3.32 -5.44 -43.71
N PRO A 33 -3.85 -5.31 -44.94
CA PRO A 33 -3.93 -3.99 -45.59
C PRO A 33 -4.88 -3.03 -44.85
N VAL A 34 -5.96 -3.57 -44.26
CA VAL A 34 -6.94 -2.78 -43.51
C VAL A 34 -6.33 -2.19 -42.23
N LEU A 35 -5.46 -2.95 -41.54
CA LEU A 35 -4.74 -2.47 -40.36
C LEU A 35 -3.66 -1.44 -40.71
N ALA A 36 -2.99 -1.61 -41.86
CA ALA A 36 -2.00 -0.66 -42.35
C ALA A 36 -2.65 0.68 -42.74
N ASP A 37 -3.78 0.65 -43.45
CA ASP A 37 -4.56 1.84 -43.82
C ASP A 37 -5.00 2.62 -42.58
N ARG A 38 -5.40 1.91 -41.51
CA ARG A 38 -5.83 2.53 -40.25
C ARG A 38 -4.69 3.19 -39.48
N ALA A 39 -3.52 2.54 -39.42
CA ALA A 39 -2.33 3.14 -38.85
C ALA A 39 -1.95 4.42 -39.62
N HIS A 40 -2.09 4.41 -40.94
CA HIS A 40 -1.82 5.54 -41.81
C HIS A 40 -2.78 6.72 -41.53
N GLU A 41 -4.08 6.46 -41.47
CA GLU A 41 -5.10 7.48 -41.14
C GLU A 41 -4.87 8.10 -39.75
N ALA A 42 -4.58 7.28 -38.73
CA ALA A 42 -4.31 7.78 -37.37
C ALA A 42 -3.06 8.68 -37.32
N LEU A 43 -2.02 8.33 -38.07
CA LEU A 43 -0.80 9.13 -38.18
C LEU A 43 -1.02 10.46 -38.92
N GLN A 44 -1.86 10.46 -39.97
CA GLN A 44 -2.24 11.69 -40.67
C GLN A 44 -2.97 12.66 -39.73
N VAL A 45 -3.97 12.18 -38.98
CA VAL A 45 -4.69 13.06 -38.05
C VAL A 45 -3.80 13.53 -36.90
N ALA A 46 -2.89 12.68 -36.41
CA ALA A 46 -1.91 13.08 -35.42
C ALA A 46 -0.98 14.19 -35.93
N ALA A 47 -0.54 14.10 -37.20
CA ALA A 47 0.29 15.11 -37.82
C ALA A 47 -0.44 16.45 -37.98
N GLU A 48 -1.70 16.43 -38.44
CA GLU A 48 -2.54 17.63 -38.56
C GLU A 48 -2.77 18.31 -37.19
N LEU A 49 -3.06 17.52 -36.14
CA LEU A 49 -3.26 18.07 -34.80
C LEU A 49 -1.97 18.61 -34.19
N ALA A 50 -0.83 17.95 -34.44
CA ALA A 50 0.48 18.41 -33.98
C ALA A 50 0.90 19.72 -34.66
N GLU A 51 0.62 19.87 -35.95
CA GLU A 51 0.85 21.10 -36.70
C GLU A 51 -0.01 22.25 -36.16
N ASN A 52 -1.32 22.00 -35.96
CA ASN A 52 -2.24 22.98 -35.36
C ASN A 52 -1.82 23.40 -33.94
N ALA A 53 -1.30 22.45 -33.16
CA ALA A 53 -0.81 22.68 -31.80
C ALA A 53 0.63 23.24 -31.74
N LYS A 54 1.32 23.41 -32.88
CA LYS A 54 2.74 23.78 -32.97
C LYS A 54 3.64 22.90 -32.09
N LYS A 55 3.37 21.59 -32.05
CA LYS A 55 4.12 20.59 -31.29
C LYS A 55 4.83 19.63 -32.24
N ASP A 56 6.12 19.42 -32.01
CA ASP A 56 6.87 18.37 -32.71
C ASP A 56 6.60 17.02 -32.00
N LEU A 57 6.03 16.04 -32.71
CA LEU A 57 5.87 14.67 -32.22
C LEU A 57 7.19 13.89 -32.44
N SER A 58 7.61 13.09 -31.46
CA SER A 58 8.75 12.18 -31.60
C SER A 58 8.37 10.93 -32.40
N ASP A 59 9.37 10.22 -32.95
CA ASP A 59 9.14 8.95 -33.65
C ASP A 59 8.54 7.88 -32.73
N GLU A 60 8.89 7.91 -31.44
CA GLU A 60 8.29 7.06 -30.40
C GLU A 60 6.80 7.37 -30.20
N ALA A 61 6.41 8.64 -30.19
CA ALA A 61 5.01 9.05 -30.08
C ALA A 61 4.20 8.63 -31.31
N LEU A 62 4.74 8.84 -32.51
CA LEU A 62 4.12 8.40 -33.77
C LEU A 62 3.97 6.88 -33.82
N THR A 63 5.00 6.14 -33.41
CA THR A 63 4.96 4.67 -33.31
C THR A 63 3.89 4.20 -32.31
N GLY A 64 3.80 4.85 -31.14
CA GLY A 64 2.76 4.56 -30.15
C GLY A 64 1.34 4.81 -30.66
N ILE A 65 1.14 5.89 -31.42
CA ILE A 65 -0.15 6.21 -32.06
C ILE A 65 -0.52 5.15 -33.11
N ALA A 66 0.42 4.77 -33.97
CA ALA A 66 0.21 3.74 -34.99
C ALA A 66 -0.14 2.37 -34.36
N ILE A 67 0.60 1.96 -33.33
CA ILE A 67 0.34 0.70 -32.62
C ILE A 67 -1.03 0.72 -31.92
N ALA A 68 -1.42 1.84 -31.32
CA ALA A 68 -2.72 1.99 -30.68
C ALA A 68 -3.87 1.82 -31.69
N ALA A 69 -3.75 2.45 -32.87
CA ALA A 69 -4.73 2.35 -33.94
C ALA A 69 -4.83 0.92 -34.54
N VAL A 70 -3.73 0.17 -34.55
CA VAL A 70 -3.73 -1.23 -35.04
C VAL A 70 -4.34 -2.18 -34.01
N ARG A 71 -4.12 -1.95 -32.71
CA ARG A 71 -4.56 -2.86 -31.63
C ARG A 71 -6.05 -2.77 -31.30
N SER A 72 -6.73 -1.69 -31.66
CA SER A 72 -8.15 -1.52 -31.43
C SER A 72 -8.96 -2.29 -32.48
N ILE A 73 -9.61 -3.42 -32.13
CA ILE A 73 -10.39 -4.20 -33.12
C ILE A 73 -11.83 -3.66 -33.27
N ASP A 74 -12.31 -2.90 -32.27
CA ASP A 74 -13.67 -2.36 -32.21
C ASP A 74 -13.69 -0.87 -32.55
N PRO A 75 -14.42 -0.42 -33.60
CA PRO A 75 -14.50 0.98 -34.00
C PRO A 75 -15.15 1.90 -32.94
N GLU A 76 -16.02 1.39 -32.06
CA GLU A 76 -16.59 2.21 -30.97
C GLU A 76 -15.59 2.42 -29.82
N GLN A 77 -14.72 1.44 -29.56
CA GLN A 77 -13.64 1.59 -28.58
C GLN A 77 -12.44 2.37 -29.14
N ASP A 78 -12.28 2.39 -30.46
CA ASP A 78 -11.18 3.07 -31.15
C ASP A 78 -11.23 4.59 -30.98
N GLU A 79 -12.42 5.19 -31.10
CA GLU A 79 -12.60 6.64 -30.94
C GLU A 79 -12.12 7.12 -29.57
N TYR A 80 -12.40 6.36 -28.50
CA TYR A 80 -11.97 6.70 -27.14
C TYR A 80 -10.49 6.41 -26.90
N HIS A 81 -9.98 5.27 -27.36
CA HIS A 81 -8.58 4.90 -27.15
C HIS A 81 -7.62 5.82 -27.91
N LEU A 82 -7.89 6.12 -29.18
CA LEU A 82 -7.05 7.01 -29.98
C LEU A 82 -7.11 8.44 -29.45
N HIS A 83 -8.28 8.92 -29.05
CA HIS A 83 -8.43 10.23 -28.41
C HIS A 83 -7.60 10.32 -27.12
N HIS A 84 -7.64 9.32 -26.24
CA HIS A 84 -6.82 9.30 -25.03
C HIS A 84 -5.32 9.27 -25.32
N VAL A 85 -4.88 8.49 -26.30
CA VAL A 85 -3.48 8.44 -26.72
C VAL A 85 -3.03 9.79 -27.25
N LEU A 86 -3.81 10.42 -28.14
CA LEU A 86 -3.53 11.75 -28.68
C LEU A 86 -3.52 12.83 -27.59
N VAL A 87 -4.47 12.79 -26.65
CA VAL A 87 -4.50 13.70 -25.49
C VAL A 87 -3.26 13.53 -24.62
N SER A 88 -2.72 12.31 -24.47
CA SER A 88 -1.50 12.11 -23.67
C SER A 88 -0.27 12.78 -24.30
N TRP A 89 -0.20 12.81 -25.64
CA TRP A 89 0.96 13.37 -26.37
C TRP A 89 0.80 14.85 -26.70
N LEU A 90 -0.41 15.27 -27.10
CA LEU A 90 -0.70 16.62 -27.55
C LEU A 90 -1.31 17.49 -26.44
N GLY A 91 -1.83 16.91 -25.37
CA GLY A 91 -2.50 17.61 -24.27
C GLY A 91 -3.99 17.85 -24.54
N PRO A 92 -4.82 17.96 -23.47
CA PRO A 92 -6.28 18.01 -23.59
C PRO A 92 -6.81 19.25 -24.32
N ASP A 93 -6.08 20.37 -24.28
CA ASP A 93 -6.48 21.61 -24.94
C ASP A 93 -6.25 21.59 -26.46
N ASN A 94 -5.48 20.63 -26.97
CA ASN A 94 -5.07 20.55 -28.36
C ASN A 94 -5.76 19.42 -29.14
N VAL A 95 -6.59 18.62 -28.48
CA VAL A 95 -7.37 17.53 -29.09
C VAL A 95 -8.86 17.81 -28.87
N PRO A 96 -9.63 18.15 -29.92
CA PRO A 96 -11.05 18.44 -29.77
C PRO A 96 -11.84 17.23 -29.24
N ASN A 97 -12.64 17.44 -28.18
CA ASN A 97 -13.51 16.41 -27.56
C ASN A 97 -14.54 15.80 -28.53
N ASN A 98 -14.78 16.41 -29.70
CA ASN A 98 -15.82 16.01 -30.65
C ASN A 98 -15.25 15.53 -31.99
N GLN A 99 -13.93 15.30 -32.09
CA GLN A 99 -13.36 14.79 -33.34
C GLN A 99 -13.72 13.31 -33.48
N ARG A 100 -14.78 13.02 -34.22
CA ARG A 100 -15.13 11.67 -34.63
C ARG A 100 -14.06 11.19 -35.61
N PHE A 101 -13.21 10.28 -35.17
CA PHE A 101 -12.35 9.50 -36.04
C PHE A 101 -13.20 8.43 -36.71
N SER A 102 -14.07 8.85 -37.65
CA SER A 102 -14.97 7.91 -38.32
C SER A 102 -14.16 7.05 -39.27
N TRP A 103 -13.74 5.88 -38.78
CA TRP A 103 -13.23 4.82 -39.63
C TRP A 103 -14.43 4.18 -40.33
N GLU A 104 -14.84 4.74 -41.47
CA GLU A 104 -15.71 4.02 -42.40
C GLU A 104 -14.82 3.11 -43.25
N PRO A 105 -14.83 1.78 -43.07
CA PRO A 105 -14.15 0.90 -44.00
C PRO A 105 -14.73 1.17 -45.38
N LYS A 106 -13.89 1.61 -46.33
CA LYS A 106 -14.24 1.64 -47.75
C LYS A 106 -14.47 0.19 -48.22
N GLY A 107 -15.69 -0.29 -47.98
CA GLY A 107 -16.10 -1.67 -48.17
C GLY A 107 -16.58 -2.31 -46.87
N LYS A 108 -17.89 -2.30 -46.63
CA LYS A 108 -18.52 -3.03 -45.54
C LYS A 108 -18.03 -4.50 -45.54
N PRO A 109 -17.42 -5.04 -44.47
CA PRO A 109 -17.45 -6.47 -44.26
C PRO A 109 -18.90 -6.82 -43.96
N GLY A 110 -19.56 -7.50 -44.90
CA GLY A 110 -20.93 -7.93 -44.74
C GLY A 110 -21.10 -8.67 -43.41
N LYS A 111 -22.20 -8.38 -42.71
CA LYS A 111 -22.68 -9.13 -41.54
C LYS A 111 -22.34 -10.61 -41.70
N MET A 112 -21.46 -11.15 -40.85
CA MET A 112 -21.27 -12.60 -40.75
C MET A 112 -22.56 -13.21 -40.21
N ASN A 113 -23.49 -13.54 -41.12
CA ASN A 113 -24.43 -14.61 -40.88
C ASN A 113 -23.59 -15.88 -40.76
N LEU A 114 -23.63 -16.52 -39.60
CA LEU A 114 -23.28 -17.94 -39.46
C LEU A 114 -24.21 -18.72 -40.38
N ALA A 115 -23.78 -18.90 -41.63
CA ALA A 115 -24.49 -19.71 -42.60
C ALA A 115 -24.39 -21.18 -42.16
N THR A 116 -25.55 -21.78 -41.88
CA THR A 116 -25.77 -23.21 -42.08
C THR A 116 -25.13 -23.62 -43.42
N PRO A 117 -24.33 -24.69 -43.50
CA PRO A 117 -23.72 -25.08 -44.77
C PRO A 117 -24.83 -25.32 -45.81
N PRO A 118 -24.65 -24.88 -47.07
CA PRO A 118 -25.68 -25.07 -48.08
C PRO A 118 -25.87 -26.56 -48.33
N ALA A 119 -27.14 -26.98 -48.40
CA ALA A 119 -27.49 -28.31 -48.85
C ALA A 119 -26.98 -28.54 -50.28
N PHE A 120 -26.42 -29.72 -50.52
CA PHE A 120 -26.02 -30.19 -51.83
C PHE A 120 -27.25 -30.26 -52.76
N ASP A 121 -27.24 -29.48 -53.86
CA ASP A 121 -28.25 -29.50 -54.92
C ASP A 121 -27.76 -30.39 -56.07
N PRO A 122 -28.33 -31.59 -56.28
CA PRO A 122 -27.87 -32.52 -57.32
C PRO A 122 -28.20 -32.07 -58.75
N ASN A 123 -28.97 -30.99 -58.96
CA ASN A 123 -29.53 -30.64 -60.27
C ASN A 123 -28.86 -29.44 -60.98
N LYS A 124 -27.72 -28.94 -60.48
CA LYS A 124 -26.92 -27.90 -61.18
C LYS A 124 -25.70 -28.46 -61.95
N ALA A 125 -25.66 -29.76 -62.20
CA ALA A 125 -24.59 -30.44 -62.95
C ALA A 125 -24.97 -30.73 -64.42
N SER A 126 -25.66 -29.83 -65.12
CA SER A 126 -25.95 -30.02 -66.55
C SER A 126 -25.94 -28.71 -67.35
N MET A 127 -24.75 -28.23 -67.73
CA MET A 127 -24.56 -27.50 -68.98
C MET A 127 -23.22 -27.92 -69.59
N VAL A 128 -23.24 -29.04 -70.29
CA VAL A 128 -22.20 -29.42 -71.26
C VAL A 128 -22.45 -28.56 -72.50
N GLY A 129 -21.63 -27.52 -72.67
CA GLY A 129 -21.53 -26.75 -73.91
C GLY A 129 -20.64 -27.46 -74.93
N ASP A 130 -21.06 -27.42 -76.18
CA ASP A 130 -20.47 -28.03 -77.38
C ASP A 130 -18.93 -27.85 -77.52
N PRO A 131 -18.13 -28.93 -77.68
CA PRO A 131 -16.68 -28.88 -77.86
C PRO A 131 -16.17 -28.18 -79.13
N SER A 132 -17.05 -27.79 -80.06
CA SER A 132 -16.67 -27.16 -81.33
C SER A 132 -16.34 -25.66 -81.21
N ALA A 133 -16.88 -24.96 -80.20
CA ALA A 133 -16.66 -23.52 -80.00
C ALA A 133 -15.21 -23.13 -79.62
N TRP A 134 -14.43 -24.08 -79.09
CA TRP A 134 -13.03 -23.83 -78.70
C TRP A 134 -12.04 -23.88 -79.88
N ARG A 135 -12.40 -24.51 -81.00
CA ARG A 135 -11.47 -24.66 -82.15
C ARG A 135 -11.45 -23.47 -83.10
N GLU A 136 -12.45 -22.59 -83.04
CA GLU A 136 -12.57 -21.46 -83.95
C GLU A 136 -11.88 -20.19 -83.40
N GLY A 137 -11.75 -20.08 -82.08
CA GLY A 137 -11.03 -18.99 -81.41
C GLY A 137 -9.50 -19.04 -81.51
N LEU A 138 -8.92 -20.18 -81.86
CA LEU A 138 -7.46 -20.35 -81.99
C LEU A 138 -6.90 -19.98 -83.37
N LYS A 139 -7.76 -19.77 -84.39
CA LYS A 139 -7.32 -19.48 -85.76
C LYS A 139 -7.20 -18.00 -86.10
N ASN A 140 -7.80 -17.09 -85.29
CA ASN A 140 -7.92 -15.67 -85.62
C ASN A 140 -7.52 -14.73 -84.45
N GLY A 141 -6.39 -15.01 -83.78
CA GLY A 141 -5.76 -14.09 -82.82
C GLY A 141 -4.47 -13.48 -83.37
N PRO A 142 -4.13 -12.20 -83.07
CA PRO A 142 -3.01 -11.52 -83.70
C PRO A 142 -1.67 -12.15 -83.31
N ASN A 143 -0.79 -12.24 -84.31
CA ASN A 143 0.60 -12.67 -84.21
C ASN A 143 1.37 -11.76 -83.23
N VAL A 144 1.57 -12.21 -82.00
CA VAL A 144 2.49 -11.62 -81.02
C VAL A 144 3.61 -12.65 -80.79
N GLY A 145 4.84 -12.18 -80.94
CA GLY A 145 6.02 -12.99 -81.21
C GLY A 145 6.40 -14.01 -80.13
N ARG A 146 7.16 -15.01 -80.61
CA ARG A 146 8.19 -15.80 -79.92
C ARG A 146 7.90 -16.10 -78.44
N ILE A 147 7.44 -17.32 -78.17
CA ILE A 147 7.55 -17.96 -76.85
C ILE A 147 9.04 -17.95 -76.46
N GLU A 148 9.42 -17.05 -75.56
CA GLU A 148 10.69 -17.16 -74.84
C GLU A 148 10.59 -18.39 -73.92
N ALA A 149 11.64 -19.20 -73.92
CA ALA A 149 11.72 -20.41 -73.14
C ALA A 149 11.45 -20.12 -71.66
N ILE A 150 10.67 -20.99 -71.01
CA ILE A 150 10.55 -21.07 -69.56
C ILE A 150 11.98 -21.03 -68.99
N PRO A 151 12.32 -20.15 -68.04
CA PRO A 151 13.68 -20.08 -67.52
C PRO A 151 14.05 -21.44 -66.92
N ASP A 152 15.13 -22.02 -67.42
CA ASP A 152 15.71 -23.25 -66.89
C ASP A 152 15.97 -23.04 -65.39
N ILE A 153 15.35 -23.87 -64.55
CA ILE A 153 15.55 -23.80 -63.10
C ILE A 153 17.02 -24.14 -62.86
N THR A 154 17.83 -23.14 -62.48
CA THR A 154 19.24 -23.38 -62.17
C THR A 154 19.36 -24.46 -61.09
N PRO A 155 20.42 -25.28 -61.11
CA PRO A 155 20.61 -26.33 -60.10
C PRO A 155 20.65 -25.79 -58.66
N GLU A 156 20.97 -24.50 -58.47
CA GLU A 156 20.90 -23.86 -57.14
C GLU A 156 19.45 -23.60 -56.70
N ARG A 157 18.58 -23.12 -57.60
CA ARG A 157 17.18 -22.79 -57.27
C ARG A 157 16.33 -24.05 -57.05
N SER A 158 16.68 -25.16 -57.72
CA SER A 158 16.06 -26.47 -57.45
C SER A 158 16.50 -27.04 -56.09
N ALA A 159 17.77 -26.86 -55.71
CA ALA A 159 18.26 -27.24 -54.39
C ALA A 159 17.62 -26.43 -53.26
N GLU A 160 17.42 -25.12 -53.46
CA GLU A 160 16.74 -24.24 -52.50
C GLU A 160 15.26 -24.61 -52.34
N LEU A 161 14.56 -24.92 -53.44
CA LEU A 161 13.18 -25.44 -53.40
C LEU A 161 13.07 -26.79 -52.68
N LEU A 162 14.04 -27.68 -52.87
CA LEU A 162 14.14 -28.96 -52.16
C LEU A 162 14.41 -28.75 -50.66
N GLN A 163 15.30 -27.84 -50.29
CA GLN A 163 15.52 -27.47 -48.89
C GLN A 163 14.26 -26.88 -48.25
N THR A 164 13.56 -26.00 -48.96
CA THR A 164 12.30 -25.40 -48.49
C THR A 164 11.19 -26.44 -48.34
N GLN A 165 11.07 -27.40 -49.27
CA GLN A 165 10.13 -28.52 -49.11
C GLN A 165 10.50 -29.42 -47.94
N ASN A 166 11.79 -29.70 -47.72
CA ASN A 166 12.23 -30.53 -46.60
C ASN A 166 12.01 -29.84 -45.25
N THR A 167 12.20 -28.52 -45.14
CA THR A 167 11.91 -27.78 -43.91
C THR A 167 10.41 -27.67 -43.65
N MET A 168 9.59 -27.49 -44.69
CA MET A 168 8.12 -27.54 -44.58
C MET A 168 7.64 -28.94 -44.16
N ALA A 169 8.20 -30.02 -44.73
CA ALA A 169 7.85 -31.38 -44.34
C ALA A 169 8.23 -31.70 -42.88
N VAL A 170 9.35 -31.19 -42.39
CA VAL A 170 9.75 -31.33 -40.97
C VAL A 170 8.84 -30.51 -40.05
N ALA A 171 8.42 -29.31 -40.47
CA ALA A 171 7.47 -28.50 -39.73
C ALA A 171 6.07 -29.15 -39.68
N ASP A 172 5.59 -29.68 -40.81
CA ASP A 172 4.33 -30.43 -40.88
C ASP A 172 4.38 -31.69 -40.03
N GLN A 173 5.50 -32.42 -40.04
CA GLN A 173 5.69 -33.59 -39.17
C GLN A 173 5.65 -33.19 -37.69
N ALA A 174 6.30 -32.09 -37.30
CA ALA A 174 6.26 -31.59 -35.92
C ALA A 174 4.84 -31.12 -35.50
N VAL A 175 4.06 -30.53 -36.42
CA VAL A 175 2.65 -30.16 -36.17
C VAL A 175 1.77 -31.41 -36.06
N MET A 176 1.99 -32.42 -36.90
CA MET A 176 1.28 -33.71 -36.86
C MET A 176 1.59 -34.48 -35.56
N ASP A 177 2.84 -34.43 -35.09
CA ASP A 177 3.26 -35.04 -33.82
C ASP A 177 2.62 -34.34 -32.61
N MET A 178 2.30 -33.04 -32.72
CA MET A 178 1.59 -32.25 -31.70
C MET A 178 0.05 -32.32 -31.81
N ALA A 179 -0.50 -32.82 -32.91
CA ALA A 179 -1.94 -32.98 -33.12
C ALA A 179 -2.67 -33.70 -31.97
N PRO A 180 -2.22 -34.87 -31.47
CA PRO A 180 -2.88 -35.55 -30.35
C PRO A 180 -2.83 -34.74 -29.04
N VAL A 181 -1.76 -33.95 -28.81
CA VAL A 181 -1.66 -33.06 -27.64
C VAL A 181 -2.64 -31.92 -27.76
N SER A 182 -2.77 -31.31 -28.95
CA SER A 182 -3.73 -30.23 -29.19
C SER A 182 -5.18 -30.70 -29.02
N GLU A 183 -5.49 -31.92 -29.47
CA GLU A 183 -6.81 -32.54 -29.30
C GLU A 183 -7.11 -32.85 -27.83
N ALA A 184 -6.13 -33.40 -27.10
CA ALA A 184 -6.26 -33.65 -25.67
C ALA A 184 -6.44 -32.35 -24.87
N LEU A 185 -5.68 -31.30 -25.20
CA LEU A 185 -5.82 -29.98 -24.58
C LEU A 185 -7.21 -29.37 -24.86
N GLY A 186 -7.70 -29.51 -26.10
CA GLY A 186 -9.05 -29.10 -26.46
C GLY A 186 -10.12 -29.80 -25.63
N ARG A 187 -10.00 -31.13 -25.46
CA ARG A 187 -10.90 -31.92 -24.60
C ARG A 187 -10.87 -31.47 -23.15
N ILE A 188 -9.69 -31.18 -22.59
CA ILE A 188 -9.54 -30.69 -21.21
C ILE A 188 -10.21 -29.32 -21.04
N LYS A 189 -9.91 -28.37 -21.93
CA LYS A 189 -10.51 -27.03 -21.88
C LYS A 189 -12.04 -27.06 -22.01
N ALA A 190 -12.57 -27.92 -22.87
CA ALA A 190 -14.02 -28.12 -22.97
C ALA A 190 -14.61 -28.69 -21.68
N ALA A 191 -13.96 -29.71 -21.09
CA ALA A 191 -14.40 -30.27 -19.82
C ALA A 191 -14.37 -29.26 -18.67
N GLU A 192 -13.34 -28.40 -18.61
CA GLU A 192 -13.25 -27.31 -17.64
C GLU A 192 -14.38 -26.30 -17.83
N PHE A 193 -14.66 -25.87 -19.06
CA PHE A 193 -15.79 -24.99 -19.36
C PHE A 193 -17.12 -25.59 -18.87
N PHE A 194 -17.41 -26.85 -19.21
CA PHE A 194 -18.63 -27.51 -18.74
C PHE A 194 -18.69 -27.66 -17.22
N ARG A 195 -17.54 -27.85 -16.55
CA ARG A 195 -17.46 -27.85 -15.09
C ARG A 195 -17.86 -26.50 -14.51
N HIS A 196 -17.38 -25.39 -15.06
CA HIS A 196 -17.72 -24.05 -14.57
C HIS A 196 -19.21 -23.73 -14.74
N VAL A 197 -19.76 -23.98 -15.93
CA VAL A 197 -21.20 -23.84 -16.19
C VAL A 197 -22.01 -24.73 -15.24
N GLY A 198 -21.57 -25.97 -15.06
CA GLY A 198 -22.20 -26.91 -14.12
C GLY A 198 -22.17 -26.43 -12.67
N ASP A 199 -21.05 -25.86 -12.22
CA ASP A 199 -20.91 -25.31 -10.87
C ASP A 199 -21.86 -24.11 -10.66
N ILE A 200 -22.03 -23.23 -11.65
CA ILE A 200 -23.01 -22.12 -11.58
C ILE A 200 -24.45 -22.67 -11.45
N ILE A 201 -24.83 -23.63 -12.30
CA ILE A 201 -26.15 -24.26 -12.25
C ILE A 201 -26.39 -24.95 -10.90
N VAL A 202 -25.39 -25.68 -10.40
CA VAL A 202 -25.46 -26.35 -9.09
C VAL A 202 -25.68 -25.32 -7.97
N ALA A 203 -24.95 -24.21 -7.99
CA ALA A 203 -25.12 -23.15 -6.98
C ALA A 203 -26.51 -22.49 -7.02
N GLN A 204 -27.01 -22.14 -8.20
CA GLN A 204 -28.35 -21.55 -8.37
C GLN A 204 -29.44 -22.53 -7.91
N THR A 205 -29.39 -23.77 -8.44
CA THR A 205 -30.36 -24.81 -8.10
C THR A 205 -30.33 -25.17 -6.61
N PHE A 206 -29.15 -25.17 -5.99
CA PHE A 206 -29.01 -25.40 -4.55
C PHE A 206 -29.74 -24.33 -3.72
N VAL A 207 -29.62 -23.05 -4.09
CA VAL A 207 -30.32 -21.94 -3.42
C VAL A 207 -31.83 -22.07 -3.59
N ASP A 208 -32.30 -22.31 -4.82
CA ASP A 208 -33.72 -22.46 -5.13
C ASP A 208 -34.34 -23.65 -4.38
N LEU A 209 -33.65 -24.78 -4.37
CA LEU A 209 -34.11 -25.98 -3.70
C LEU A 209 -34.12 -25.82 -2.18
N ARG A 210 -33.08 -25.18 -1.61
CA ARG A 210 -33.01 -24.86 -0.19
C ARG A 210 -34.18 -23.96 0.24
N ASN A 211 -34.45 -22.92 -0.54
CA ASN A 211 -35.49 -21.92 -0.24
C ASN A 211 -36.90 -22.49 -0.42
N SER A 212 -37.13 -23.29 -1.47
CA SER A 212 -38.42 -23.90 -1.76
C SER A 212 -38.82 -25.00 -0.76
N LYS A 213 -37.87 -25.58 -0.02
CA LYS A 213 -38.07 -26.70 0.93
C LYS A 213 -38.67 -27.97 0.31
N ARG A 214 -38.85 -28.02 -1.02
CA ARG A 214 -39.47 -29.15 -1.76
C ARG A 214 -38.66 -30.45 -1.69
N TYR A 215 -37.38 -30.35 -1.33
CA TYR A 215 -36.50 -31.51 -1.12
C TYR A 215 -37.01 -32.48 -0.04
N LYS A 216 -37.84 -32.01 0.92
CA LYS A 216 -38.39 -32.86 1.99
C LYS A 216 -39.40 -33.90 1.47
N ASP A 217 -40.08 -33.58 0.38
CA ASP A 217 -41.09 -34.45 -0.22
C ASP A 217 -40.50 -35.37 -1.30
N TYR A 218 -39.23 -35.17 -1.65
CA TYR A 218 -38.55 -35.98 -2.63
C TYR A 218 -38.12 -37.33 -2.02
N PRO A 219 -38.53 -38.47 -2.60
CA PRO A 219 -38.14 -39.78 -2.11
C PRO A 219 -36.69 -40.10 -2.52
N ILE A 220 -35.82 -40.32 -1.52
CA ILE A 220 -34.41 -40.66 -1.72
C ILE A 220 -34.17 -42.12 -1.32
N LYS A 221 -33.29 -42.78 -2.08
CA LYS A 221 -32.78 -44.11 -1.73
C LYS A 221 -31.64 -43.97 -0.72
N ASP A 222 -31.76 -44.65 0.42
CA ASP A 222 -30.67 -44.77 1.37
C ASP A 222 -29.60 -45.78 0.92
N ALA A 223 -28.54 -45.92 1.73
CA ALA A 223 -27.46 -46.88 1.49
C ALA A 223 -27.95 -48.35 1.52
N GLU A 224 -29.10 -48.62 2.14
CA GLU A 224 -29.74 -49.94 2.18
C GLU A 224 -30.74 -50.16 1.02
N GLY A 225 -30.94 -49.17 0.15
CA GLY A 225 -31.82 -49.24 -1.03
C GLY A 225 -33.31 -48.95 -0.76
N ASN A 226 -33.67 -48.54 0.45
CA ASN A 226 -35.05 -48.20 0.81
C ASN A 226 -35.37 -46.75 0.44
N LEU A 227 -36.63 -46.52 0.02
CA LEU A 227 -37.13 -45.19 -0.30
C LEU A 227 -37.62 -44.50 0.97
N ARG A 228 -36.94 -43.44 1.38
CA ARG A 228 -37.33 -42.62 2.53
C ARG A 228 -37.28 -41.13 2.20
N ARG A 229 -37.93 -40.33 3.06
CA ARG A 229 -37.84 -38.87 3.00
C ARG A 229 -36.60 -38.39 3.76
N CYS A 230 -36.06 -37.26 3.30
CA CYS A 230 -34.88 -36.64 3.88
C CYS A 230 -35.25 -35.89 5.14
N GLN A 231 -34.47 -36.02 6.20
CA GLN A 231 -34.69 -35.32 7.47
C GLN A 231 -34.24 -33.87 7.37
N ASN A 232 -33.08 -33.64 6.75
CA ASN A 232 -32.48 -32.32 6.59
C ASN A 232 -31.90 -32.13 5.18
N PHE A 233 -31.54 -30.89 4.85
CA PHE A 233 -31.04 -30.57 3.52
C PHE A 233 -29.61 -31.08 3.28
N GLU A 234 -28.82 -31.25 4.33
CA GLU A 234 -27.44 -31.74 4.23
C GLU A 234 -27.40 -33.22 3.82
N GLU A 235 -28.27 -34.04 4.40
CA GLU A 235 -28.52 -35.42 4.02
C GLU A 235 -29.03 -35.51 2.58
N PHE A 236 -29.95 -34.62 2.20
CA PHE A 236 -30.40 -34.52 0.81
C PHE A 236 -29.23 -34.23 -0.14
N CYS A 237 -28.32 -33.31 0.21
CA CYS A 237 -27.17 -33.00 -0.63
C CYS A 237 -26.21 -34.19 -0.81
N GLN A 238 -25.93 -34.91 0.27
CA GLN A 238 -25.04 -36.07 0.22
C GLN A 238 -25.63 -37.20 -0.62
N LEU A 239 -26.92 -37.50 -0.44
CA LEU A 239 -27.57 -38.64 -1.10
C LEU A 239 -28.05 -38.35 -2.53
N ALA A 240 -28.51 -37.12 -2.83
CA ALA A 240 -29.00 -36.76 -4.16
C ALA A 240 -27.93 -36.17 -5.08
N PHE A 241 -27.02 -35.34 -4.56
CA PHE A 241 -26.01 -34.65 -5.36
C PHE A 241 -24.63 -35.29 -5.29
N GLY A 242 -24.37 -36.17 -4.30
CA GLY A 242 -23.03 -36.69 -4.04
C GLY A 242 -22.03 -35.59 -3.63
N LYS A 243 -22.51 -34.43 -3.20
CA LYS A 243 -21.70 -33.28 -2.78
C LYS A 243 -22.01 -32.90 -1.34
N SER A 244 -21.00 -32.41 -0.61
CA SER A 244 -21.22 -31.91 0.74
C SER A 244 -22.01 -30.59 0.71
N TYR A 245 -22.87 -30.40 1.72
CA TYR A 245 -23.59 -29.13 1.92
C TYR A 245 -22.64 -27.94 1.94
N THR A 246 -21.52 -28.07 2.67
CA THR A 246 -20.49 -27.03 2.77
C THR A 246 -19.97 -26.59 1.41
N ARG A 247 -19.66 -27.55 0.52
CA ARG A 247 -19.15 -27.23 -0.82
C ARG A 247 -20.18 -26.46 -1.65
N CYS A 248 -21.43 -26.92 -1.68
CA CYS A 248 -22.49 -26.22 -2.42
C CYS A 248 -22.81 -24.86 -1.82
N TYR A 249 -22.76 -24.73 -0.50
CA TYR A 249 -22.98 -23.47 0.21
C TYR A 249 -21.87 -22.46 -0.07
N GLU A 250 -20.59 -22.86 -0.03
CA GLU A 250 -19.46 -22.02 -0.41
C GLU A 250 -19.57 -21.52 -1.85
N LEU A 251 -19.93 -22.42 -2.76
CA LEU A 251 -20.13 -22.11 -4.17
C LEU A 251 -21.25 -21.07 -4.35
N SER A 252 -22.40 -21.27 -3.68
CA SER A 252 -23.51 -20.32 -3.70
C SER A 252 -23.13 -18.95 -3.13
N LYS A 253 -22.28 -18.91 -2.10
CA LYS A 253 -21.77 -17.66 -1.53
C LYS A 253 -20.84 -16.93 -2.48
N ASN A 254 -19.92 -17.64 -3.13
CA ASN A 254 -19.01 -17.03 -4.11
C ASN A 254 -19.79 -16.49 -5.32
N LEU A 255 -20.77 -17.26 -5.79
CA LEU A 255 -21.64 -16.84 -6.89
C LEU A 255 -22.47 -15.60 -6.52
N HIS A 256 -23.03 -15.54 -5.31
CA HIS A 256 -23.78 -14.37 -4.86
C HIS A 256 -22.89 -13.14 -4.63
N LEU A 257 -21.63 -13.35 -4.26
CA LEU A 257 -20.68 -12.25 -4.01
C LEU A 257 -20.34 -11.50 -5.30
N LEU A 258 -20.11 -12.22 -6.39
CA LEU A 258 -19.66 -11.66 -7.68
C LEU A 258 -20.80 -11.48 -8.68
N GLY A 259 -21.83 -12.33 -8.64
CA GLY A 259 -22.78 -12.52 -9.74
C GLY A 259 -22.29 -13.56 -10.75
N PRO A 260 -23.18 -14.10 -11.61
CA PRO A 260 -22.85 -15.18 -12.54
C PRO A 260 -21.76 -14.80 -13.55
N ASP A 261 -21.85 -13.62 -14.15
CA ASP A 261 -20.94 -13.19 -15.22
C ASP A 261 -19.52 -12.95 -14.69
N LEU A 262 -19.39 -12.24 -13.56
CA LEU A 262 -18.09 -11.99 -12.93
C LEU A 262 -17.48 -13.26 -12.31
N TYR A 263 -18.31 -14.21 -11.87
CA TYR A 263 -17.84 -15.49 -11.38
C TYR A 263 -17.21 -16.33 -12.50
N GLU A 264 -17.81 -16.34 -13.69
CA GLU A 264 -17.22 -16.99 -14.88
C GLU A 264 -15.88 -16.34 -15.25
N SER A 265 -15.81 -15.00 -15.27
CA SER A 265 -14.56 -14.27 -15.50
C SER A 265 -13.50 -14.57 -14.44
N ALA A 266 -13.87 -14.62 -13.16
CA ALA A 266 -12.96 -14.94 -12.06
C ALA A 266 -12.39 -16.37 -12.20
N GLU A 267 -13.23 -17.35 -12.54
CA GLU A 267 -12.78 -18.72 -12.78
C GLU A 267 -11.87 -18.83 -14.02
N ARG A 268 -12.17 -18.11 -15.11
CA ARG A 268 -11.33 -18.08 -16.32
C ARG A 268 -9.95 -17.46 -16.05
N ILE A 269 -9.92 -16.43 -15.21
CA ILE A 269 -8.69 -15.78 -14.73
C ILE A 269 -7.90 -16.71 -13.79
N GLY A 270 -8.58 -17.66 -13.15
CA GLY A 270 -7.99 -18.69 -12.29
C GLY A 270 -8.01 -18.33 -10.80
N PHE A 271 -9.05 -17.63 -10.34
CA PHE A 271 -9.29 -17.42 -8.92
C PHE A 271 -9.33 -18.76 -8.17
N LYS A 272 -8.56 -18.83 -7.08
CA LYS A 272 -8.52 -19.97 -6.18
C LYS A 272 -9.32 -19.67 -4.92
N ALA A 273 -9.54 -20.69 -4.10
CA ALA A 273 -10.24 -20.55 -2.82
C ALA A 273 -9.69 -19.44 -1.92
N ARG A 274 -8.37 -19.21 -1.93
CA ARG A 274 -7.70 -18.14 -1.20
C ARG A 274 -8.09 -16.74 -1.69
N ASP A 275 -8.31 -16.59 -3.00
CA ASP A 275 -8.59 -15.30 -3.63
C ASP A 275 -10.05 -14.91 -3.35
N TYR A 276 -10.97 -15.88 -3.38
CA TYR A 276 -12.34 -15.70 -2.88
C TYR A 276 -12.38 -15.39 -1.38
N ALA A 277 -11.51 -15.99 -0.58
CA ALA A 277 -11.44 -15.69 0.86
C ALA A 277 -10.92 -14.28 1.12
N ALA A 278 -9.89 -13.84 0.39
CA ALA A 278 -9.38 -12.48 0.44
C ALA A 278 -10.45 -11.48 0.00
N LEU A 279 -11.14 -11.73 -1.12
CA LEU A 279 -12.24 -10.88 -1.58
C LEU A 279 -13.34 -10.70 -0.53
N LYS A 280 -13.74 -11.79 0.15
CA LYS A 280 -14.74 -11.72 1.24
C LYS A 280 -14.26 -10.98 2.49
N ALA A 281 -12.95 -10.92 2.71
CA ALA A 281 -12.37 -10.24 3.86
C ALA A 281 -12.28 -8.72 3.66
N LEU A 282 -12.37 -8.26 2.41
CA LEU A 282 -12.32 -6.84 2.07
C LEU A 282 -13.64 -6.13 2.45
N PRO A 283 -13.59 -4.84 2.82
CA PRO A 283 -14.77 -3.98 2.91
C PRO A 283 -15.54 -3.89 1.59
N GLU A 284 -16.83 -3.58 1.66
CA GLU A 284 -17.73 -3.54 0.50
C GLU A 284 -17.24 -2.58 -0.61
N ALA A 285 -16.68 -1.42 -0.24
CA ALA A 285 -16.10 -0.47 -1.19
C ALA A 285 -14.88 -1.03 -1.95
N GLU A 286 -14.02 -1.80 -1.26
CA GLU A 286 -12.83 -2.42 -1.88
C GLU A 286 -13.21 -3.65 -2.72
N GLN A 287 -14.28 -4.36 -2.34
CA GLN A 287 -14.82 -5.44 -3.17
C GLN A 287 -15.28 -4.94 -4.53
N GLU A 288 -15.93 -3.77 -4.60
CA GLU A 288 -16.35 -3.17 -5.88
C GLU A 288 -15.15 -2.82 -6.77
N ILE A 289 -14.04 -2.35 -6.20
CA ILE A 289 -12.81 -2.12 -6.98
C ILE A 289 -12.33 -3.42 -7.63
N VAL A 290 -12.31 -4.53 -6.89
CA VAL A 290 -11.91 -5.83 -7.44
C VAL A 290 -12.92 -6.33 -8.49
N LYS A 291 -14.22 -6.13 -8.27
CA LYS A 291 -15.27 -6.50 -9.26
C LYS A 291 -15.14 -5.71 -10.56
N THR A 292 -14.85 -4.41 -10.50
CA THR A 292 -14.63 -3.59 -11.70
C THR A 292 -13.39 -4.04 -12.48
N ALA A 293 -12.31 -4.40 -11.78
CA ALA A 293 -11.13 -4.97 -12.40
C ALA A 293 -11.40 -6.35 -13.05
N LEU A 294 -12.22 -7.19 -12.40
CA LEU A 294 -12.67 -8.47 -12.94
C LEU A 294 -13.51 -8.29 -14.21
N ALA A 295 -14.36 -7.25 -14.25
CA ALA A 295 -15.15 -6.92 -15.43
C ALA A 295 -14.29 -6.50 -16.63
N ALA A 296 -13.14 -5.87 -16.38
CA ALA A 296 -12.16 -5.50 -17.40
C ALA A 296 -11.28 -6.68 -17.88
N GLU A 297 -11.52 -7.91 -17.38
CA GLU A 297 -10.83 -9.16 -17.72
C GLU A 297 -9.30 -9.16 -17.60
N SER A 298 -8.69 -8.17 -16.92
CA SER A 298 -7.24 -8.10 -16.74
C SER A 298 -6.79 -8.95 -15.54
N LYS A 299 -6.38 -10.19 -15.84
CA LYS A 299 -5.93 -11.19 -14.86
C LYS A 299 -4.84 -10.66 -13.92
N GLU A 300 -3.80 -10.07 -14.48
CA GLU A 300 -2.64 -9.59 -13.74
C GLU A 300 -3.04 -8.44 -12.81
N GLN A 301 -3.82 -7.48 -13.31
CA GLN A 301 -4.27 -6.33 -12.52
C GLN A 301 -5.16 -6.74 -11.34
N VAL A 302 -6.09 -7.69 -11.53
CA VAL A 302 -6.98 -8.15 -10.46
C VAL A 302 -6.18 -8.79 -9.32
N LEU A 303 -5.21 -9.66 -9.67
CA LEU A 303 -4.39 -10.35 -8.68
C LEU A 303 -3.47 -9.38 -7.94
N ASP A 304 -2.92 -8.39 -8.64
CA ASP A 304 -2.07 -7.36 -8.04
C ASP A 304 -2.86 -6.45 -7.07
N ILE A 305 -4.06 -6.01 -7.47
CA ILE A 305 -4.96 -5.23 -6.60
C ILE A 305 -5.31 -6.04 -5.34
N LEU A 306 -5.63 -7.32 -5.49
CA LEU A 306 -5.97 -8.19 -4.36
C LEU A 306 -4.78 -8.36 -3.40
N GLN A 307 -3.57 -8.48 -3.94
CA GLN A 307 -2.35 -8.60 -3.14
C GLN A 307 -1.99 -7.30 -2.43
N ASP A 308 -2.07 -6.16 -3.10
CA ASP A 308 -1.80 -4.84 -2.51
C ASP A 308 -2.81 -4.55 -1.37
N LEU A 309 -4.11 -4.77 -1.60
CA LEU A 309 -5.12 -4.61 -0.56
C LEU A 309 -4.89 -5.56 0.62
N ALA A 310 -4.58 -6.84 0.36
CA ALA A 310 -4.26 -7.79 1.42
C ALA A 310 -3.02 -7.36 2.24
N ALA A 311 -1.99 -6.84 1.58
CA ALA A 311 -0.78 -6.34 2.24
C ALA A 311 -1.06 -5.09 3.09
N ARG A 312 -1.87 -4.14 2.58
CA ARG A 312 -2.32 -2.96 3.32
C ARG A 312 -3.14 -3.33 4.55
N HIS A 313 -4.11 -4.23 4.41
CA HIS A 313 -4.91 -4.71 5.56
C HIS A 313 -4.06 -5.44 6.60
N GLN A 314 -3.06 -6.22 6.18
CA GLN A 314 -2.14 -6.87 7.11
C GLN A 314 -1.29 -5.85 7.87
N SER A 315 -0.75 -4.83 7.19
CA SER A 315 0.07 -3.80 7.81
C SER A 315 -0.75 -2.93 8.77
N GLU A 316 -1.97 -2.53 8.39
CA GLU A 316 -2.89 -1.78 9.26
C GLU A 316 -3.31 -2.59 10.48
N ARG A 317 -3.60 -3.89 10.33
CA ARG A 317 -3.91 -4.77 11.47
C ARG A 317 -2.72 -4.93 12.40
N ALA A 318 -1.51 -5.07 11.87
CA ALA A 318 -0.30 -5.16 12.68
C ALA A 318 -0.05 -3.85 13.44
N ALA A 319 -0.21 -2.70 12.77
CA ALA A 319 -0.07 -1.38 13.37
C ALA A 319 -1.13 -1.14 14.46
N THR A 320 -2.40 -1.45 14.17
CA THR A 320 -3.51 -1.31 15.13
C THR A 320 -3.30 -2.23 16.33
N LYS A 321 -2.90 -3.49 16.11
CA LYS A 321 -2.62 -4.43 17.19
C LYS A 321 -1.49 -3.91 18.09
N LYS A 322 -0.41 -3.42 17.51
CA LYS A 322 0.69 -2.80 18.26
C LYS A 322 0.21 -1.59 19.07
N GLN A 323 -0.57 -0.69 18.46
CA GLN A 323 -1.15 0.45 19.18
C GLN A 323 -2.05 0.01 20.35
N THR A 324 -2.86 -1.04 20.18
CA THR A 324 -3.70 -1.56 21.28
C THR A 324 -2.88 -2.19 22.40
N GLU A 325 -1.77 -2.87 22.06
CA GLU A 325 -0.85 -3.44 23.04
C GLU A 325 -0.12 -2.34 23.82
N ASP A 326 0.38 -1.31 23.11
CA ASP A 326 1.03 -0.14 23.71
C ASP A 326 0.06 0.64 24.62
N MET A 327 -1.16 0.92 24.14
CA MET A 327 -2.19 1.60 24.96
C MET A 327 -2.58 0.78 26.19
N LYS A 328 -2.66 -0.54 26.08
CA LYS A 328 -2.96 -1.41 27.22
C LYS A 328 -1.82 -1.40 28.25
N ALA A 329 -0.57 -1.44 27.79
CA ALA A 329 0.59 -1.33 28.67
C ALA A 329 0.63 0.04 29.39
N ASP A 330 0.29 1.13 28.69
CA ASP A 330 0.19 2.46 29.28
C ASP A 330 -0.94 2.56 30.31
N LEU A 331 -2.11 1.97 30.04
CA LEU A 331 -3.20 1.89 30.99
C LEU A 331 -2.81 1.08 32.23
N ASP A 332 -2.21 -0.10 32.07
CA ASP A 332 -1.74 -0.92 33.18
C ASP A 332 -0.68 -0.19 34.03
N ALA A 333 0.22 0.58 33.40
CA ALA A 333 1.19 1.41 34.10
C ALA A 333 0.52 2.56 34.86
N ARG A 334 -0.48 3.20 34.25
CA ARG A 334 -1.26 4.27 34.90
C ARG A 334 -2.09 3.77 36.06
N ASP A 335 -2.70 2.60 35.95
CA ASP A 335 -3.48 1.99 37.02
C ASP A 335 -2.60 1.65 38.22
N LYS A 336 -1.38 1.14 38.00
CA LYS A 336 -0.39 0.96 39.07
C LYS A 336 0.00 2.27 39.74
N LEU A 337 0.28 3.31 38.96
CA LEU A 337 0.62 4.63 39.50
C LEU A 337 -0.56 5.25 40.27
N LEU A 338 -1.79 5.04 39.83
CA LEU A 338 -2.99 5.49 40.53
C LEU A 338 -3.18 4.70 41.83
N ALA A 339 -2.96 3.38 41.83
CA ALA A 339 -2.98 2.57 43.04
C ALA A 339 -1.92 3.05 44.06
N ASP A 340 -0.67 3.23 43.63
CA ASP A 340 0.40 3.75 44.49
C ASP A 340 0.09 5.14 45.05
N LYS A 341 -0.49 6.03 44.23
CA LYS A 341 -0.92 7.36 44.67
C LYS A 341 -2.08 7.29 45.65
N SER A 342 -3.06 6.40 45.42
CA SER A 342 -4.19 6.21 46.33
C SER A 342 -3.73 5.70 47.69
N GLU A 343 -2.82 4.72 47.73
CA GLU A 343 -2.27 4.20 48.99
C GLU A 343 -1.50 5.28 49.77
N ARG A 344 -0.74 6.14 49.07
CA ARG A 344 -0.05 7.28 49.69
C ARG A 344 -1.04 8.33 50.22
N LEU A 345 -2.09 8.64 49.46
CA LEU A 345 -3.15 9.55 49.90
C LEU A 345 -3.88 9.00 51.12
N ASP A 346 -4.17 7.71 51.16
CA ASP A 346 -4.79 7.05 52.31
C ASP A 346 -3.88 7.13 53.54
N LYS A 347 -2.57 6.84 53.39
CA LYS A 347 -1.59 7.00 54.49
C LYS A 347 -1.53 8.44 55.01
N ILE A 348 -1.39 9.42 54.12
CA ILE A 348 -1.31 10.84 54.49
C ILE A 348 -2.63 11.29 55.13
N SER A 349 -3.77 10.87 54.60
CA SER A 349 -5.07 11.21 55.17
C SER A 349 -5.26 10.58 56.56
N MET A 350 -4.82 9.34 56.77
CA MET A 350 -4.80 8.70 58.09
C MET A 350 -3.88 9.42 59.08
N GLU A 351 -2.68 9.84 58.65
CA GLU A 351 -1.76 10.62 59.49
C GLU A 351 -2.33 12.00 59.85
N LEU A 352 -2.91 12.66 58.86
CA LEU A 352 -3.56 13.96 59.01
C LEU A 352 -4.79 13.84 59.92
N GLU A 353 -5.59 12.78 59.79
CA GLU A 353 -6.72 12.51 60.66
C GLU A 353 -6.27 12.11 62.07
N LYS A 354 -5.14 11.41 62.22
CA LYS A 354 -4.52 11.12 63.54
C LYS A 354 -4.01 12.38 64.23
N LEU A 355 -3.43 13.31 63.47
CA LEU A 355 -3.04 14.64 63.96
C LEU A 355 -4.27 15.50 64.28
N LYS A 356 -5.34 15.37 63.49
CA LYS A 356 -6.61 16.08 63.68
C LYS A 356 -7.47 15.54 64.82
N SER A 357 -7.44 14.24 65.08
CA SER A 357 -8.16 13.55 66.16
C SER A 357 -7.41 13.54 67.49
N LEU A 358 -6.17 14.03 67.52
CA LEU A 358 -5.44 14.24 68.78
C LEU A 358 -6.13 15.34 69.62
N PRO A 359 -6.52 15.07 70.89
CA PRO A 359 -7.16 16.05 71.75
C PRO A 359 -6.24 17.26 72.00
N ALA A 360 -6.82 18.46 72.15
CA ALA A 360 -6.11 19.75 72.22
C ALA A 360 -4.88 19.76 73.14
N ASN A 361 -4.96 19.09 74.30
CA ASN A 361 -3.85 18.96 75.25
C ASN A 361 -2.61 18.26 74.69
N LYS A 362 -2.74 17.28 73.77
CA LYS A 362 -1.59 16.59 73.17
C LYS A 362 -0.94 17.39 72.05
N ARG A 363 -1.68 18.28 71.37
CA ARG A 363 -1.09 19.19 70.38
C ARG A 363 -0.20 20.24 71.04
N GLU A 364 -0.63 20.76 72.18
CA GLU A 364 0.21 21.66 72.98
C GLU A 364 1.47 20.95 73.50
N VAL A 365 1.34 19.71 73.98
CA VAL A 365 2.51 18.90 74.39
C VAL A 365 3.48 18.67 73.24
N LEU A 366 3.01 18.30 72.04
CA LEU A 366 3.87 18.12 70.88
C LEU A 366 4.52 19.44 70.42
N ARG A 367 3.80 20.56 70.50
CA ARG A 367 4.36 21.88 70.19
C ARG A 367 5.45 22.26 71.19
N LEU A 368 5.21 22.04 72.48
CA LEU A 368 6.18 22.26 73.54
C LEU A 368 7.40 21.34 73.41
N GLU A 369 7.22 20.08 73.02
CA GLU A 369 8.33 19.16 72.75
C GLU A 369 9.17 19.59 71.55
N GLN A 370 8.54 20.08 70.48
CA GLN A 370 9.23 20.65 69.32
C GLN A 370 9.99 21.94 69.70
N GLU A 371 9.37 22.85 70.45
CA GLU A 371 9.99 24.07 70.97
C GLU A 371 11.18 23.73 71.89
N GLN A 372 11.04 22.73 72.78
CA GLN A 372 12.13 22.26 73.63
C GLN A 372 13.26 21.59 72.86
N ALA A 373 12.94 20.79 71.82
CA ALA A 373 13.95 20.17 70.97
C ALA A 373 14.73 21.21 70.15
N ALA A 374 14.05 22.24 69.65
CA ALA A 374 14.69 23.37 68.98
C ALA A 374 15.57 24.18 69.93
N ALA A 375 15.09 24.47 71.15
CA ALA A 375 15.85 25.17 72.17
C ALA A 375 17.11 24.40 72.57
N LYS A 376 17.01 23.08 72.81
CA LYS A 376 18.16 22.22 73.13
C LYS A 376 19.21 22.24 72.02
N LYS A 377 18.80 22.10 70.75
CA LYS A 377 19.71 22.18 69.60
C LYS A 377 20.46 23.51 69.56
N LEU A 378 19.75 24.61 69.80
CA LEU A 378 20.36 25.95 69.84
C LEU A 378 21.36 26.06 71.00
N THR A 379 21.01 25.59 72.20
CA THR A 379 21.92 25.62 73.36
C THR A 379 23.19 24.79 73.11
N THR A 380 23.07 23.60 72.50
CA THR A 380 24.23 22.78 72.13
C THR A 380 25.12 23.50 71.13
N ALA A 381 24.56 24.11 70.08
CA ALA A 381 25.33 24.88 69.10
C ALA A 381 26.07 26.08 69.72
N VAL A 382 25.43 26.77 70.69
CA VAL A 382 26.08 27.88 71.42
C VAL A 382 27.23 27.38 72.29
N MET A 383 27.07 26.22 72.97
CA MET A 383 28.15 25.63 73.77
C MET A 383 29.35 25.22 72.90
N GLU A 384 29.11 24.64 71.73
CA GLU A 384 30.15 24.28 70.76
C GLU A 384 30.88 25.52 70.23
N ALA A 385 30.13 26.58 69.88
CA ALA A 385 30.71 27.85 69.44
C ALA A 385 31.57 28.49 70.54
N GLN A 386 31.10 28.52 71.79
CA GLN A 386 31.86 29.07 72.91
C GLN A 386 33.14 28.27 73.18
N ALA A 387 33.09 26.94 73.08
CA ALA A 387 34.27 26.09 73.25
C ALA A 387 35.33 26.37 72.17
N ALA A 388 34.91 26.52 70.91
CA ALA A 388 35.80 26.85 69.80
C ALA A 388 36.43 28.24 69.97
N VAL A 389 35.65 29.24 70.40
CA VAL A 389 36.16 30.59 70.71
C VAL A 389 37.18 30.54 71.85
N ASN A 390 36.89 29.81 72.93
CA ASN A 390 37.83 29.69 74.05
C ASN A 390 39.14 29.02 73.62
N ALA A 391 39.08 27.98 72.78
CA ALA A 391 40.28 27.33 72.24
C ALA A 391 41.11 28.31 71.39
N PHE A 392 40.46 29.12 70.56
CA PHE A 392 41.11 30.18 69.78
C PHE A 392 41.79 31.21 70.67
N LEU A 393 41.12 31.67 71.74
CA LEU A 393 41.69 32.64 72.68
C LEU A 393 42.91 32.09 73.43
N VAL A 394 42.92 30.81 73.78
CA VAL A 394 44.10 30.15 74.39
C VAL A 394 45.29 30.18 73.42
N GLN A 395 45.08 29.84 72.16
CA GLN A 395 46.14 29.89 71.14
C GLN A 395 46.65 31.32 70.91
N LEU A 396 45.77 32.32 70.92
CA LEU A 396 46.19 33.73 70.86
C LEU A 396 47.05 34.13 72.06
N ALA A 397 46.68 33.70 73.27
CA ALA A 397 47.46 33.98 74.49
C ALA A 397 48.85 33.32 74.43
N GLU A 398 48.92 32.05 73.99
CA GLU A 398 50.20 31.33 73.80
C GLU A 398 51.12 32.06 72.81
N ILE A 399 50.60 32.55 71.69
CA ILE A 399 51.39 33.30 70.69
C ILE A 399 51.87 34.65 71.25
N LYS A 400 51.06 35.31 72.09
CA LYS A 400 51.43 36.58 72.72
C LYS A 400 52.56 36.42 73.74
N GLU A 401 52.53 35.34 74.52
CA GLU A 401 53.54 35.01 75.53
C GLU A 401 54.81 34.40 74.94
N ALA A 402 54.73 33.76 73.76
CA ALA A 402 55.89 33.17 73.10
C ALA A 402 56.91 34.22 72.60
N GLU A 403 58.19 33.82 72.52
CA GLU A 403 59.29 34.61 71.94
C GLU A 403 59.23 34.59 70.39
N VAL A 404 58.15 35.13 69.83
CA VAL A 404 57.93 35.30 68.38
C VAL A 404 58.14 36.75 67.95
N SER A 405 58.38 36.94 66.65
CA SER A 405 58.59 38.27 66.04
C SER A 405 57.41 39.22 66.28
N ALA A 406 57.69 40.52 66.33
CA ALA A 406 56.66 41.55 66.52
C ALA A 406 55.55 41.48 65.45
N TYR A 407 55.92 41.14 64.21
CA TYR A 407 54.99 40.94 63.11
C TYR A 407 53.98 39.80 63.39
N THR A 408 54.43 38.69 63.97
CA THR A 408 53.55 37.57 64.31
C THR A 408 52.57 37.92 65.43
N LYS A 409 53.01 38.74 66.40
CA LYS A 409 52.14 39.23 67.48
C LYS A 409 51.08 40.21 66.96
N GLU A 410 51.47 41.14 66.10
CA GLU A 410 50.55 42.07 65.43
C GLU A 410 49.57 41.32 64.51
N HIS A 411 50.03 40.29 63.80
CA HIS A 411 49.18 39.43 62.99
C HIS A 411 48.14 38.67 63.84
N ALA A 412 48.51 38.20 65.04
CA ALA A 412 47.58 37.57 65.97
C ALA A 412 46.48 38.54 66.42
N ASP A 413 46.83 39.80 66.73
CA ASP A 413 45.88 40.86 67.09
C ASP A 413 44.94 41.21 65.93
N HIS A 414 45.46 41.35 64.71
CA HIS A 414 44.64 41.57 63.53
C HIS A 414 43.68 40.41 63.25
N THR A 415 44.13 39.17 63.44
CA THR A 415 43.31 37.97 63.25
C THR A 415 42.17 37.91 64.26
N ALA A 416 42.44 38.25 65.53
CA ALA A 416 41.42 38.35 66.57
C ALA A 416 40.37 39.43 66.24
N SER A 417 40.83 40.61 65.79
CA SER A 417 39.95 41.72 65.40
C SER A 417 39.06 41.35 64.20
N TRP A 418 39.63 40.71 63.18
CA TRP A 418 38.89 40.24 62.01
C TRP A 418 37.82 39.21 62.39
N PHE A 419 38.13 38.24 63.26
CA PHE A 419 37.15 37.26 63.75
C PHE A 419 35.94 37.93 64.41
N CYS A 420 36.17 38.91 65.29
CA CYS A 420 35.10 39.66 65.95
C CYS A 420 34.21 40.41 64.93
N GLN A 421 34.79 41.00 63.89
CA GLN A 421 34.03 41.66 62.82
C GLN A 421 33.17 40.66 62.02
N GLN A 422 33.68 39.47 61.73
CA GLN A 422 32.91 38.43 61.03
C GLN A 422 31.71 37.96 61.87
N VAL A 423 31.89 37.78 63.17
CA VAL A 423 30.79 37.43 64.08
C VAL A 423 29.73 38.54 64.10
N GLN A 424 30.15 39.82 64.17
CA GLN A 424 29.22 40.95 64.14
C GLN A 424 28.42 41.02 62.83
N TYR A 425 29.08 40.78 61.69
CA TYR A 425 28.42 40.74 60.38
C TYR A 425 27.36 39.62 60.30
N ALA A 426 27.72 38.41 60.75
CA ALA A 426 26.79 37.27 60.76
C ALA A 426 25.56 37.52 61.64
N LEU A 427 25.71 38.22 62.77
CA LEU A 427 24.59 38.60 63.62
C LEU A 427 23.66 39.61 62.92
N GLN A 428 24.23 40.60 62.23
CA GLN A 428 23.45 41.61 61.48
C GLN A 428 22.66 41.00 60.31
N GLU A 429 23.25 40.08 59.54
CA GLU A 429 22.54 39.39 58.45
C GLU A 429 21.33 38.60 58.94
N ASN A 430 21.41 38.03 60.15
CA ASN A 430 20.32 37.31 60.78
C ASN A 430 19.34 38.24 61.55
N GLY A 431 19.46 39.56 61.38
CA GLY A 431 18.57 40.56 61.97
C GLY A 431 18.77 40.74 63.49
N ILE A 432 19.85 40.22 64.07
CA ILE A 432 20.17 40.36 65.49
C ILE A 432 20.99 41.64 65.68
N GLN A 433 20.36 42.66 66.29
CA GLN A 433 21.03 43.91 66.62
C GLN A 433 21.90 43.73 67.88
N ALA A 434 23.11 43.21 67.69
CA ALA A 434 24.13 43.14 68.74
C ALA A 434 25.24 44.15 68.46
N ASP A 435 25.26 45.26 69.19
CA ASP A 435 26.40 46.16 69.21
C ASP A 435 27.44 45.62 70.20
N MET A 436 28.46 44.95 69.68
CA MET A 436 29.52 44.33 70.48
C MET A 436 30.29 45.35 71.35
N ALA A 437 30.39 46.61 70.90
CA ALA A 437 31.08 47.66 71.66
C ALA A 437 30.23 48.16 72.83
N GLU A 438 28.92 48.29 72.64
CA GLU A 438 27.97 48.63 73.72
C GLU A 438 27.83 47.50 74.74
N ILE A 439 27.84 46.24 74.28
CA ILE A 439 27.73 45.05 75.14
C ILE A 439 28.96 44.89 76.05
N MET A 440 30.17 45.13 75.54
CA MET A 440 31.41 44.95 76.31
C MET A 440 31.78 46.19 77.15
N LEU A 441 31.44 47.41 76.71
CA LEU A 441 31.70 48.67 77.41
C LEU A 441 30.49 49.62 77.29
N PRO A 442 29.46 49.43 78.14
CA PRO A 442 28.30 50.32 78.18
C PRO A 442 28.72 51.78 78.42
N GLU A 443 27.94 52.74 77.92
CA GLU A 443 28.29 54.16 77.98
C GLU A 443 28.62 54.66 79.40
N TRP A 444 27.90 54.18 80.42
CA TRP A 444 28.13 54.53 81.83
C TRP A 444 29.50 54.07 82.36
N MET A 445 30.10 53.03 81.79
CA MET A 445 31.42 52.52 82.17
C MET A 445 32.54 53.29 81.45
N ARG A 446 32.27 53.80 80.25
CA ARG A 446 33.16 54.71 79.51
C ARG A 446 33.33 56.05 80.22
N ASP A 447 32.29 56.52 80.90
CA ASP A 447 32.36 57.75 81.70
C ASP A 447 33.11 57.58 83.02
N GLN A 448 33.07 56.39 83.64
CA GLN A 448 33.91 56.08 84.81
C GLN A 448 35.40 55.92 84.46
N ALA A 449 35.73 55.33 83.30
CA ALA A 449 37.10 55.22 82.83
C ALA A 449 37.76 56.58 82.56
N LYS A 450 36.97 57.59 82.15
CA LYS A 450 37.42 58.98 81.99
C LYS A 450 37.58 59.74 83.33
N GLN A 451 37.01 59.22 84.42
CA GLN A 451 37.05 59.85 85.75
C GLN A 451 38.11 59.26 86.70
N SER A 452 38.89 58.26 86.25
CA SER A 452 39.98 57.70 87.05
C SER A 452 41.22 58.61 86.99
N PRO A 453 41.73 59.14 88.13
CA PRO A 453 42.84 60.08 88.12
C PRO A 453 44.18 59.34 88.10
N VAL A 454 44.76 59.14 86.90
CA VAL A 454 46.17 58.74 86.74
C VAL A 454 46.86 59.59 85.67
N ASP A 455 46.65 60.92 85.71
CA ASP A 455 47.40 61.89 84.92
C ASP A 455 47.62 63.22 85.68
N GLN A 456 47.88 63.14 86.99
CA GLN A 456 48.42 64.26 87.76
C GLN A 456 49.40 63.75 88.83
N GLU A 457 50.61 63.33 88.44
CA GLU A 457 51.84 63.50 89.25
C GLU A 457 53.12 63.10 88.46
N GLY A 458 54.04 64.07 88.29
CA GLY A 458 55.42 63.90 87.81
C GLY A 458 55.59 64.12 86.30
N ARG A 459 56.07 65.25 85.78
CA ARG A 459 57.36 65.94 86.03
C ARG A 459 58.58 65.05 85.80
#